data_AF-E1QFJ5-F1
#
_entry.id   AF-E1QFJ5-F1
#
_cell.length_a   1.000
_cell.length_b   1.000
_cell.length_c   1.000
_cell.angle_alpha   90.00
_cell.angle_beta   90.00
_cell.angle_gamma   90.00
#
_symmetry.space_group_name_H-M   'P 1'
#
loop_
_entity.id
_entity.type
_entity.pdbx_description
1 polymer ?
#
loop_
_entity_poly.entity_id
_entity_poly.type
_entity_poly.pdbx_seq_one_letter_code
_entity_poly.pdbx_strand_id
1 'polypeptide(L)'
;MIAENDPTIEANFQRVLGLIRAQGVEQWTEGKIGAPDLPGLIYLCKFGFMTAVLTKGQIAQILGLDRAELRAMVKGWYDDHRRKGCGAC
;
A
#
# COMPACT_ATOMS: atom_id res chain seq x y z
N MET A 1 -12.85 -3.40 5.20
CA MET A 1 -12.19 -2.88 3.97
C MET A 1 -13.18 -2.10 3.10
N ILE A 2 -12.74 -1.02 2.40
CA ILE A 2 -13.54 -0.29 1.39
C ILE A 2 -13.91 -1.17 0.19
N ALA A 3 -15.03 -0.87 -0.46
CA ALA A 3 -15.52 -1.63 -1.62
C ALA A 3 -14.73 -1.27 -2.90
N GLU A 4 -14.71 -2.17 -3.88
CA GLU A 4 -13.99 -1.98 -5.17
C GLU A 4 -14.44 -0.76 -5.98
N ASN A 5 -15.70 -0.34 -5.80
CA ASN A 5 -16.28 0.82 -6.48
C ASN A 5 -16.42 2.03 -5.55
N ASP A 6 -15.70 2.05 -4.44
CA ASP A 6 -15.74 3.17 -3.50
C ASP A 6 -15.24 4.45 -4.19
N PRO A 7 -16.02 5.56 -4.18
CA PRO A 7 -15.67 6.78 -4.89
C PRO A 7 -14.40 7.45 -4.36
N THR A 8 -13.93 7.07 -3.17
CA THR A 8 -12.70 7.62 -2.57
C THR A 8 -11.42 6.97 -3.09
N ILE A 9 -11.50 5.87 -3.85
CA ILE A 9 -10.32 5.10 -4.32
C ILE A 9 -9.37 5.99 -5.10
N GLU A 10 -9.84 6.68 -6.14
CA GLU A 10 -9.02 7.55 -6.98
C GLU A 10 -8.32 8.63 -6.14
N ALA A 11 -9.09 9.31 -5.28
CA ALA A 11 -8.55 10.37 -4.42
C ALA A 11 -7.49 9.84 -3.46
N ASN A 12 -7.73 8.68 -2.84
CA ASN A 12 -6.78 8.01 -1.95
C ASN A 12 -5.54 7.54 -2.71
N PHE A 13 -5.71 7.02 -3.94
CA PHE A 13 -4.61 6.60 -4.80
C PHE A 13 -3.69 7.76 -5.11
N GLN A 14 -4.22 8.88 -5.61
CA GLN A 14 -3.45 10.08 -5.91
C GLN A 14 -2.77 10.65 -4.65
N ARG A 15 -3.45 10.63 -3.51
CA ARG A 15 -2.89 11.06 -2.23
C ARG A 15 -1.68 10.23 -1.82
N VAL A 16 -1.78 8.91 -1.86
CA VAL A 16 -0.68 8.01 -1.48
C VAL A 16 0.47 8.12 -2.48
N LEU A 17 0.16 8.18 -3.77
CA LEU A 17 1.16 8.39 -4.81
C LEU A 17 1.93 9.69 -4.60
N GLY A 18 1.24 10.80 -4.27
CA GLY A 18 1.86 12.07 -3.93
C GLY A 18 2.83 11.98 -2.74
N LEU A 19 2.47 11.24 -1.69
CA LEU A 19 3.35 11.01 -0.53
C LEU A 19 4.61 10.21 -0.90
N ILE A 20 4.46 9.20 -1.76
CA ILE A 20 5.58 8.38 -2.26
C ILE A 20 6.54 9.24 -3.09
N ARG A 21 6.01 10.08 -3.99
CA ARG A 21 6.80 11.01 -4.81
C ARG A 21 7.56 12.02 -3.95
N ALA A 22 6.89 12.59 -2.94
CA ALA A 22 7.51 13.56 -2.02
C ALA A 22 8.69 12.97 -1.21
N GLN A 23 8.73 11.66 -1.02
CA GLN A 23 9.83 10.95 -0.36
C GLN A 23 10.98 10.56 -1.31
N GLY A 24 10.88 10.84 -2.61
CA GLY A 24 11.95 10.57 -3.58
C GLY A 24 12.24 9.08 -3.80
N VAL A 25 11.25 8.22 -3.57
CA VAL A 25 11.32 6.76 -3.79
C VAL A 25 10.45 6.31 -4.98
N GLU A 26 9.99 7.25 -5.80
CA GLU A 26 9.12 7.02 -6.96
C GLU A 26 9.75 6.11 -8.02
N GLN A 27 11.07 6.16 -8.19
CA GLN A 27 11.84 5.31 -9.10
C GLN A 27 11.70 3.82 -8.79
N TRP A 28 11.34 3.44 -7.54
CA TRP A 28 11.10 2.04 -7.19
C TRP A 28 9.69 1.57 -7.57
N THR A 29 8.80 2.52 -7.85
CA THR A 29 7.41 2.30 -8.28
C THR A 29 7.21 2.47 -9.80
N GLU A 30 8.18 3.06 -10.49
CA GLU A 30 8.14 3.27 -11.94
C GLU A 30 7.93 1.96 -12.70
N GLY A 31 6.95 1.95 -13.63
CA GLY A 31 6.54 0.76 -14.38
C GLY A 31 5.76 -0.30 -13.60
N LYS A 32 5.52 -0.11 -12.28
CA LYS A 32 4.78 -1.05 -11.42
C LYS A 32 3.48 -0.48 -10.86
N ILE A 33 3.29 0.85 -10.96
CA ILE A 33 2.04 1.51 -10.57
C ILE A 33 0.95 1.09 -11.56
N GLY A 34 -0.08 0.42 -11.05
CA GLY A 34 -1.26 0.02 -11.82
C GLY A 34 -2.26 1.17 -12.02
N ALA A 35 -3.49 0.81 -12.41
CA ALA A 35 -4.60 1.75 -12.51
C ALA A 35 -4.98 2.30 -11.12
N PRO A 36 -5.65 3.46 -11.05
CA PRO A 36 -6.20 4.01 -9.81
C PRO A 36 -7.47 3.26 -9.37
N ASP A 37 -7.32 1.95 -9.16
CA ASP A 37 -8.33 1.03 -8.67
C ASP A 37 -7.95 0.49 -7.27
N LEU A 38 -8.81 -0.34 -6.68
CA LEU A 38 -8.55 -0.90 -5.36
C LEU A 38 -7.24 -1.75 -5.33
N PRO A 39 -6.97 -2.65 -6.28
CA PRO A 39 -5.68 -3.35 -6.37
C PRO A 39 -4.47 -2.41 -6.41
N GLY A 40 -4.52 -1.36 -7.22
CA GLY A 40 -3.48 -0.34 -7.32
C GLY A 40 -3.28 0.41 -6.01
N LEU A 41 -4.36 0.79 -5.34
CA LEU A 41 -4.32 1.44 -4.03
C LEU A 41 -3.72 0.53 -2.95
N ILE A 42 -4.08 -0.74 -2.92
CA ILE A 42 -3.48 -1.74 -2.02
C ILE A 42 -1.99 -1.87 -2.29
N TYR A 43 -1.58 -1.92 -3.57
CA TYR A 43 -0.17 -1.97 -3.94
C TYR A 43 0.60 -0.76 -3.41
N LEU A 44 0.07 0.46 -3.61
CA LEU A 44 0.68 1.68 -3.09
C LEU A 44 0.74 1.69 -1.56
N CYS A 45 -0.29 1.20 -0.87
CA CYS A 45 -0.29 1.07 0.59
C CYS A 45 0.79 0.08 1.07
N LYS A 46 0.92 -1.07 0.40
CA LYS A 46 1.97 -2.06 0.68
C LYS A 46 3.35 -1.47 0.47
N PHE A 47 3.57 -0.81 -0.68
CA PHE A 47 4.83 -0.17 -0.99
C PHE A 47 5.17 0.90 0.07
N GLY A 48 4.25 1.82 0.34
CA GLY A 48 4.44 2.89 1.33
C GLY A 48 4.69 2.36 2.74
N PHE A 49 4.09 1.23 3.12
CA PHE A 49 4.39 0.59 4.39
C PHE A 49 5.82 0.04 4.43
N MET A 50 6.24 -0.68 3.38
CA MET A 50 7.56 -1.32 3.31
C MET A 50 8.69 -0.30 3.20
N THR A 51 8.41 0.91 2.69
CA THR A 51 9.37 2.02 2.60
C THR A 51 9.22 3.04 3.74
N ALA A 52 8.42 2.72 4.78
CA ALA A 52 8.16 3.58 5.93
C ALA A 52 7.53 4.96 5.61
N VAL A 53 6.97 5.14 4.42
CA VAL A 53 6.18 6.32 4.02
C VAL A 53 4.82 6.34 4.70
N LEU A 54 4.21 5.16 4.90
CA LEU A 54 2.91 5.01 5.53
C LEU A 54 2.98 4.19 6.82
N THR A 55 2.24 4.65 7.81
CA THR A 55 1.97 3.93 9.05
C THR A 55 0.78 2.99 8.90
N LYS A 56 0.68 1.99 9.79
CA LYS A 56 -0.49 1.09 9.86
C LYS A 56 -1.81 1.85 10.06
N GLY A 57 -1.80 2.93 10.86
CA GLY A 57 -2.99 3.75 11.10
C GLY A 57 -3.48 4.45 9.84
N GLN A 58 -2.56 5.02 9.05
CA GLN A 58 -2.91 5.64 7.77
C GLN A 58 -3.48 4.62 6.78
N ILE A 59 -2.91 3.41 6.73
CA ILE A 59 -3.40 2.33 5.86
C ILE A 59 -4.81 1.91 6.28
N ALA A 60 -5.07 1.78 7.58
CA ALA A 60 -6.39 1.45 8.09
C ALA A 60 -7.44 2.49 7.70
N GLN A 61 -7.09 3.78 7.79
CA GLN A 61 -7.96 4.88 7.37
C GLN A 61 -8.20 4.89 5.86
N ILE A 62 -7.14 4.70 5.05
CA ILE A 62 -7.23 4.70 3.58
C ILE A 62 -8.09 3.55 3.08
N LEU A 63 -7.88 2.34 3.61
CA LEU A 63 -8.52 1.12 3.13
C LEU A 63 -9.78 0.75 3.93
N GLY A 64 -10.19 1.57 4.90
CA GLY A 64 -11.33 1.28 5.76
C GLY A 64 -11.21 -0.08 6.45
N LEU A 65 -10.03 -0.40 6.98
CA LEU A 65 -9.74 -1.67 7.62
C LEU A 65 -9.94 -1.58 9.13
N ASP A 66 -10.53 -2.63 9.70
CA ASP A 66 -10.48 -2.83 11.14
C ASP A 66 -9.08 -3.32 11.59
N ARG A 67 -8.90 -3.44 12.91
CA ARG A 67 -7.62 -3.86 13.50
C ARG A 67 -7.22 -5.29 13.11
N ALA A 68 -8.17 -6.21 12.99
CA ALA A 68 -7.92 -7.61 12.66
C ALA A 68 -7.55 -7.75 11.17
N GLU A 69 -8.32 -7.12 10.29
CA GLU A 69 -8.06 -7.05 8.85
C GLU A 69 -6.67 -6.45 8.56
N LEU A 70 -6.36 -5.31 9.18
CA LEU A 70 -5.06 -4.65 9.04
C LEU A 70 -3.90 -5.55 9.47
N ARG A 71 -4.05 -6.26 10.59
CA ARG A 71 -3.03 -7.18 11.09
C ARG A 71 -2.81 -8.34 10.13
N ALA A 72 -3.87 -8.94 9.60
CA ALA A 72 -3.81 -10.02 8.65
C ALA A 72 -3.14 -9.58 7.34
N MET A 73 -3.54 -8.41 6.82
CA MET A 73 -3.01 -7.85 5.58
C MET A 73 -1.51 -7.55 5.68
N VAL A 74 -1.08 -6.85 6.73
CA VAL A 74 0.34 -6.55 6.95
C VAL A 74 1.17 -7.83 7.13
N LYS A 75 0.65 -8.82 7.86
CA LYS A 75 1.33 -10.12 7.99
C LYS A 75 1.53 -10.77 6.61
N GLY A 76 0.48 -10.82 5.79
CA GLY A 76 0.55 -11.37 4.44
C GLY A 76 1.60 -10.67 3.57
N TRP A 77 1.75 -9.35 3.70
CA TRP A 77 2.81 -8.61 2.99
C TRP A 77 4.23 -9.02 3.41
N TYR A 78 4.47 -9.20 4.70
CA TYR A 78 5.76 -9.70 5.20
C TYR A 78 6.03 -11.15 4.79
N ASP A 79 5.01 -12.01 4.82
CA ASP A 79 5.12 -13.40 4.38
C ASP A 79 5.45 -13.46 2.88
N ASP A 80 4.78 -12.66 2.06
CA ASP A 80 5.09 -12.51 0.63
C ASP A 80 6.51 -12.01 0.37
N HIS A 81 6.94 -10.99 1.12
CA HIS A 81 8.27 -10.42 0.98
C HIS A 81 9.35 -11.44 1.35
N ARG A 82 9.14 -12.20 2.44
CA ARG A 82 10.03 -13.30 2.85
C ARG A 82 10.10 -14.40 1.79
N ARG A 83 8.95 -14.83 1.27
CA ARG A 83 8.87 -15.88 0.23
C ARG A 83 9.56 -15.51 -1.08
N LYS A 84 9.51 -14.24 -1.47
CA LYS A 84 10.15 -13.74 -2.72
C LYS A 84 11.65 -13.51 -2.61
N GLY A 85 12.25 -13.77 -1.45
CA GLY A 85 13.70 -13.68 -1.25
C GLY A 85 14.13 -12.35 -0.66
N CYS A 86 13.91 -12.18 0.64
CA CYS A 86 14.93 -11.60 1.51
C CYS A 86 15.92 -12.73 1.84
N GLY A 87 16.64 -13.22 0.82
CA GLY A 87 17.73 -14.18 0.98
C GLY A 87 19.02 -13.42 1.26
N ALA A 88 19.09 -12.70 2.38
CA ALA A 88 20.33 -12.12 2.93
C ALA A 88 20.02 -11.50 4.30
N CYS A 89 19.89 -12.36 5.31
CA CYS A 89 20.49 -12.06 6.61
C CYS A 89 21.99 -12.37 6.54
#